data_AF-M5CHN7-F1
#
_entry.id   AF-M5CHN7-F1
#
_cell.length_a   1.000
_cell.length_b   1.000
_cell.length_c   1.000
_cell.angle_alpha   90.00
_cell.angle_beta   90.00
_cell.angle_gamma   90.00
#
_symmetry.space_group_name_H-M   'P 1'
#
loop_
_entity.id
_entity.type
_entity.pdbx_description
1 polymer ?
#
loop_
_entity_poly.entity_id
_entity_poly.type
_entity_poly.pdbx_seq_one_letter_code
_entity_poly.pdbx_strand_id
1 'polypeptide(L)'
;MGTLNDAMSVIMNSSSTSMEQGDDKAIDELYTTILDAAFNKLEANQASKRKMKDVLETIICAMEPMTLRALASVVGLDGSEQVDKLLMPLRSVVNVARETGLVTTLHASFPDFMLSSSRSVDFYCQPQRRHATMAEACLRLIDGAPSSFNICALPSSYLLDSEVEDLDMRVSESIPGDLIYACRHWSAHLDHSEYRIELAKLVGRFLSSRLLLWMEIINLTKHMRHGTSIIQTAEKWCGVSDSLPISLAF
;
A
#
# COMPACT_ATOMS: atom_id res chain seq x y z
N MET A 1 -17.89 -42.20 12.83
CA MET A 1 -18.02 -40.76 13.12
C MET A 1 -16.96 -40.38 14.15
N GLY A 2 -15.77 -39.94 13.72
CA GLY A 2 -14.69 -39.57 14.66
C GLY A 2 -13.47 -38.89 14.07
N THR A 3 -13.24 -38.95 12.75
CA THR A 3 -11.98 -38.46 12.16
C THR A 3 -11.93 -36.96 11.88
N LEU A 4 -13.07 -36.29 11.71
CA LEU A 4 -13.10 -34.85 11.39
C LEU A 4 -12.90 -33.96 12.62
N ASN A 5 -13.47 -34.34 13.76
CA ASN A 5 -13.33 -33.58 15.01
C ASN A 5 -11.92 -33.71 15.60
N ASP A 6 -11.26 -34.86 15.43
CA ASP A 6 -9.88 -35.06 15.86
C ASP A 6 -8.90 -34.26 15.00
N ALA A 7 -9.15 -34.15 13.69
CA ALA A 7 -8.36 -33.28 12.82
C ALA A 7 -8.58 -31.79 13.16
N MET A 8 -9.81 -31.39 13.49
CA MET A 8 -10.14 -30.02 13.89
C MET A 8 -9.51 -29.64 15.24
N SER A 9 -9.45 -30.56 16.21
CA SER A 9 -8.84 -30.31 17.52
C SER A 9 -7.32 -30.21 17.45
N VAL A 10 -6.67 -30.99 16.59
CA VAL A 10 -5.23 -30.87 16.30
C VAL A 10 -4.91 -29.51 15.67
N ILE A 11 -5.72 -29.05 14.70
CA ILE A 11 -5.53 -27.72 14.07
C ILE A 11 -5.73 -26.59 15.09
N MET A 12 -6.73 -26.69 15.98
CA MET A 12 -7.00 -25.69 17.01
C MET A 12 -5.92 -25.62 18.10
N ASN A 13 -5.29 -26.76 18.43
CA ASN A 13 -4.18 -26.80 19.37
C ASN A 13 -2.85 -26.34 18.76
N SER A 14 -2.63 -26.50 17.45
CA SER A 14 -1.44 -25.93 16.78
C SER A 14 -1.48 -24.40 16.66
N SER A 15 -2.65 -23.77 16.76
CA SER A 15 -2.78 -22.31 16.90
C SER A 15 -2.61 -21.81 18.34
N SER A 16 -2.42 -22.74 19.29
CA SER A 16 -2.32 -22.47 20.73
C SER A 16 -1.03 -23.04 21.33
N THR A 17 0.03 -23.22 20.54
CA THR A 17 1.38 -23.13 21.12
C THR A 17 1.62 -21.66 21.39
N SER A 18 1.36 -21.25 22.63
CA SER A 18 1.97 -20.07 23.20
C SER A 18 3.47 -20.18 22.95
N MET A 19 3.98 -19.50 21.92
CA MET A 19 5.42 -19.30 21.79
C MET A 19 5.86 -18.68 23.11
N GLU A 20 6.82 -19.30 23.78
CA GLU A 20 7.28 -18.83 25.08
C GLU A 20 7.70 -17.36 24.93
N GLN A 21 7.36 -16.50 25.90
CA GLN A 21 7.70 -15.06 25.90
C GLN A 21 9.20 -14.76 25.65
N GLY A 22 10.08 -15.77 25.71
CA GLY A 22 11.49 -15.68 25.35
C GLY A 22 11.78 -15.67 23.84
N ASP A 23 11.00 -16.39 23.03
CA ASP A 23 11.24 -16.49 21.57
C ASP A 23 10.86 -15.20 20.85
N ASP A 24 9.75 -14.56 21.24
CA ASP A 24 9.34 -13.26 20.69
C ASP A 24 10.37 -12.17 20.98
N LYS A 25 10.96 -12.17 22.19
CA LYS A 25 12.02 -11.22 22.55
C LYS A 25 13.29 -11.40 21.74
N ALA A 26 13.72 -12.64 21.52
CA ALA A 26 14.91 -12.93 20.72
C ALA A 26 14.72 -12.48 19.25
N ILE A 27 13.52 -12.68 18.69
CA ILE A 27 13.18 -12.19 17.34
C ILE A 27 13.13 -10.65 17.30
N ASP A 28 12.57 -10.01 18.33
CA ASP A 28 12.50 -8.54 18.43
C ASP A 28 13.90 -7.92 18.53
N GLU A 29 14.80 -8.51 19.32
CA GLU A 29 16.21 -8.11 19.42
C GLU A 29 16.94 -8.27 18.08
N LEU A 30 16.67 -9.36 17.35
CA LEU A 30 17.21 -9.58 16.01
C LEU A 30 16.75 -8.50 15.02
N TYR A 31 15.44 -8.22 14.96
CA TYR A 31 14.91 -7.19 14.08
C TYR A 31 15.43 -5.80 14.44
N THR A 32 15.50 -5.48 15.73
CA THR A 32 16.08 -4.22 16.20
C THR A 32 17.54 -4.09 15.77
N THR A 33 18.34 -5.13 15.96
CA THR A 33 19.76 -5.16 15.54
C THR A 33 19.92 -4.96 14.04
N ILE A 34 19.06 -5.61 13.23
CA ILE A 34 19.06 -5.46 11.77
C ILE A 34 18.74 -4.03 11.37
N LEU A 35 17.70 -3.43 11.97
CA LEU A 35 17.28 -2.07 11.67
C LEU A 35 18.32 -1.06 12.11
N ASP A 36 18.88 -1.18 13.31
CA ASP A 36 19.97 -0.32 13.77
C ASP A 36 21.17 -0.38 12.83
N ALA A 37 21.61 -1.57 12.43
CA ALA A 37 22.70 -1.74 11.48
C ALA A 37 22.37 -1.10 10.12
N ALA A 38 21.14 -1.26 9.62
CA ALA A 38 20.69 -0.69 8.36
C ALA A 38 20.65 0.85 8.40
N PHE A 39 20.06 1.44 9.45
CA PHE A 39 19.93 2.88 9.62
C PHE A 39 21.25 3.55 10.01
N ASN A 40 22.19 2.84 10.64
CA ASN A 40 23.52 3.38 10.95
C ASN A 40 24.46 3.39 9.73
N LYS A 41 24.32 2.43 8.79
CA LYS A 41 25.09 2.43 7.52
C LYS A 41 24.89 3.68 6.66
N LEU A 42 23.75 4.36 6.78
CA LEU A 42 23.46 5.61 6.07
C LEU A 42 24.06 6.84 6.78
N GLU A 43 25.33 6.75 7.18
CA GLU A 43 26.03 7.73 8.04
C GLU A 43 25.65 9.20 7.77
N ALA A 44 25.33 9.94 8.84
CA ALA A 44 25.01 11.38 8.91
C ALA A 44 23.91 11.95 7.98
N ASN A 45 23.39 11.20 6.99
CA ASN A 45 22.38 11.71 6.07
C ASN A 45 20.96 11.45 6.57
N GLN A 46 20.47 12.38 7.39
CA GLN A 46 19.10 12.35 7.92
C GLN A 46 18.01 12.36 6.83
N ALA A 47 18.29 12.86 5.62
CA ALA A 47 17.34 12.78 4.51
C ALA A 47 17.23 11.35 3.96
N SER A 48 18.36 10.65 3.78
CA SER A 48 18.36 9.25 3.34
C SER A 48 17.73 8.32 4.38
N LYS A 49 18.00 8.54 5.68
CA LYS A 49 17.33 7.76 6.74
C LYS A 49 15.82 7.94 6.71
N ARG A 50 15.33 9.18 6.55
CA ARG A 50 13.89 9.45 6.39
C ARG A 50 13.30 8.74 5.17
N LYS A 51 13.93 8.88 4.00
CA LYS A 51 13.48 8.18 2.77
C LYS A 51 13.47 6.65 2.94
N MET A 52 14.48 6.07 3.59
CA MET A 52 14.50 4.64 3.88
C MET A 52 13.37 4.23 4.81
N LYS A 53 13.11 5.01 5.86
CA LYS A 53 11.97 4.79 6.76
C LYS A 53 10.64 4.90 6.00
N ASP A 54 10.48 5.89 5.14
CA ASP A 54 9.27 6.06 4.32
C ASP A 54 9.04 4.86 3.39
N VAL A 55 10.09 4.38 2.70
CA VAL A 55 10.00 3.17 1.86
C VAL A 55 9.62 1.95 2.69
N LEU A 56 10.28 1.75 3.84
CA LEU A 56 10.03 0.61 4.70
C LEU A 56 8.59 0.62 5.22
N GLU A 57 8.13 1.72 5.79
CA GLU A 57 6.75 1.86 6.29
C GLU A 57 5.71 1.69 5.17
N THR A 58 5.99 2.17 3.96
CA THR A 58 5.15 1.94 2.78
C THR A 58 5.06 0.46 2.40
N ILE A 59 6.15 -0.32 2.53
CA ILE A 59 6.13 -1.77 2.32
C ILE A 59 5.28 -2.45 3.40
N ILE A 60 5.42 -2.04 4.66
CA ILE A 60 4.67 -2.62 5.79
C ILE A 60 3.17 -2.35 5.67
N CYS A 61 2.77 -1.15 5.22
CA CYS A 61 1.36 -0.76 5.10
C CYS A 61 0.75 -1.02 3.72
N ALA A 62 1.47 -1.70 2.82
CA ALA A 62 0.99 -2.00 1.48
C ALA A 62 -0.20 -2.97 1.50
N MET A 63 -1.24 -2.70 0.70
CA MET A 63 -2.41 -3.61 0.57
C MET A 63 -2.08 -4.86 -0.26
N GLU A 64 -1.07 -4.74 -1.13
CA GLU A 64 -0.47 -5.83 -1.88
C GLU A 64 1.00 -5.49 -2.15
N PRO A 65 1.88 -6.49 -2.37
CA PRO A 65 3.26 -6.24 -2.74
C PRO A 65 3.37 -5.29 -3.94
N MET A 66 4.26 -4.31 -3.84
CA MET A 66 4.50 -3.32 -4.89
C MET A 66 5.82 -3.59 -5.59
N THR A 67 5.91 -3.21 -6.86
CA THR A 67 7.20 -3.17 -7.56
C THR A 67 8.06 -2.02 -7.04
N LEU A 68 9.38 -2.08 -7.26
CA LEU A 68 10.28 -0.94 -6.97
C LEU A 68 9.82 0.37 -7.62
N ARG A 69 9.27 0.29 -8.84
CA ARG A 69 8.71 1.46 -9.54
C ARG A 69 7.51 2.03 -8.81
N ALA A 70 6.56 1.17 -8.42
CA ALA A 70 5.38 1.61 -7.69
C ALA A 70 5.70 2.19 -6.31
N LEU A 71 6.66 1.59 -5.60
CA LEU A 71 7.18 2.17 -4.36
C LEU A 71 7.79 3.56 -4.59
N ALA A 72 8.57 3.74 -5.66
CA ALA A 72 9.15 5.05 -5.98
C ALA A 72 8.05 6.09 -6.20
N SER A 73 7.03 5.78 -7.00
CA SER A 73 5.90 6.67 -7.27
C SER A 73 5.10 7.02 -6.02
N VAL A 74 4.78 6.03 -5.17
CA VAL A 74 3.99 6.25 -3.94
C VAL A 74 4.76 7.03 -2.88
N VAL A 75 6.08 6.79 -2.75
CA VAL A 75 6.93 7.50 -1.78
C VAL A 75 7.38 8.88 -2.31
N GLY A 76 7.32 9.12 -3.62
CA GLY A 76 7.80 10.36 -4.25
C GLY A 76 9.31 10.39 -4.43
N LEU A 77 9.88 9.26 -4.89
CA LEU A 77 11.30 9.08 -5.17
C LEU A 77 11.58 9.13 -6.67
N ASP A 78 12.83 9.41 -7.04
CA ASP A 78 13.23 9.69 -8.43
C ASP A 78 13.15 8.45 -9.34
N GLY A 79 13.14 7.24 -8.77
CA GLY A 79 12.97 6.00 -9.52
C GLY A 79 13.36 4.74 -8.75
N SER A 80 13.18 3.60 -9.42
CA SER A 80 13.39 2.26 -8.85
C SER A 80 14.81 2.05 -8.29
N GLU A 81 15.84 2.62 -8.93
CA GLU A 81 17.23 2.49 -8.47
C GLU A 81 17.45 3.15 -7.10
N GLN A 82 16.79 4.28 -6.84
CA GLN A 82 16.87 4.96 -5.55
C GLN A 82 16.22 4.11 -4.45
N VAL A 83 15.06 3.50 -4.74
CA VAL A 83 14.39 2.56 -3.84
C VAL A 83 15.27 1.34 -3.56
N ASP A 84 15.84 0.74 -4.60
CA ASP A 84 16.67 -0.47 -4.50
C ASP A 84 17.91 -0.25 -3.61
N LYS A 85 18.56 0.92 -3.77
CA LYS A 85 19.67 1.37 -2.92
C LYS A 85 19.26 1.55 -1.46
N LEU A 86 18.10 2.14 -1.20
CA LEU A 86 17.57 2.31 0.17
C LEU A 86 17.22 0.97 0.81
N LEU A 87 16.82 -0.04 0.02
CA LEU A 87 16.50 -1.38 0.52
C LEU A 87 17.71 -2.31 0.66
N MET A 88 18.87 -1.96 0.08
CA MET A 88 20.08 -2.78 0.14
C MET A 88 20.53 -3.11 1.58
N PRO A 89 20.48 -2.20 2.57
CA PRO A 89 20.80 -2.53 3.95
C PRO A 89 19.76 -3.42 4.65
N LEU A 90 18.54 -3.52 4.09
CA LEU A 90 17.38 -4.20 4.69
C LEU A 90 17.11 -5.58 4.07
N ARG A 91 18.03 -6.12 3.26
CA ARG A 91 17.86 -7.40 2.53
C ARG A 91 17.70 -8.64 3.42
N SER A 92 18.03 -8.55 4.70
CA SER A 92 17.79 -9.61 5.68
C SER A 92 16.33 -9.69 6.14
N VAL A 93 15.52 -8.65 5.90
CA VAL A 93 14.09 -8.60 6.27
C VAL A 93 13.16 -8.28 5.10
N VAL A 94 13.70 -7.74 4.00
CA VAL A 94 12.97 -7.41 2.77
C VAL A 94 13.54 -8.18 1.58
N ASN A 95 12.66 -8.80 0.80
CA ASN A 95 12.95 -9.46 -0.45
C ASN A 95 12.52 -8.61 -1.64
N VAL A 96 13.27 -8.68 -2.75
CA VAL A 96 12.83 -8.17 -4.05
C VAL A 96 12.92 -9.32 -5.04
N ALA A 97 11.77 -9.77 -5.52
CA ALA A 97 11.67 -10.88 -6.45
C ALA A 97 12.37 -10.53 -7.78
N ARG A 98 13.26 -11.41 -8.26
CA ARG A 98 14.05 -11.16 -9.48
C ARG A 98 13.20 -11.09 -10.74
N GLU A 99 12.15 -11.89 -10.82
CA GLU A 99 11.32 -12.02 -12.02
C GLU A 99 10.29 -10.89 -12.14
N THR A 100 9.66 -10.53 -11.02
CA THR A 100 8.54 -9.57 -11.01
C THR A 100 8.93 -8.18 -10.48
N GLY A 101 10.08 -8.06 -9.80
CA GLY A 101 10.48 -6.83 -9.11
C GLY A 101 9.61 -6.48 -7.91
N LEU A 102 8.73 -7.38 -7.47
CA LEU A 102 7.86 -7.19 -6.31
C LEU A 102 8.66 -7.22 -5.02
N VAL A 103 8.35 -6.29 -4.12
CA VAL A 103 8.98 -6.15 -2.81
C VAL A 103 8.07 -6.74 -1.74
N THR A 104 8.60 -7.68 -0.96
CA THR A 104 7.88 -8.33 0.14
C THR A 104 8.74 -8.35 1.39
N THR A 105 8.14 -8.53 2.56
CA THR A 105 8.91 -8.93 3.75
C THR A 105 9.29 -10.40 3.64
N LEU A 106 10.40 -10.79 4.26
CA LEU A 106 10.86 -12.18 4.27
C LEU A 106 10.10 -13.05 5.26
N HIS A 107 9.53 -12.43 6.30
CA HIS A 107 8.80 -13.14 7.34
C HIS A 107 7.56 -12.34 7.76
N ALA A 108 6.48 -13.06 8.12
CA ALA A 108 5.21 -12.46 8.51
C ALA A 108 5.29 -11.71 9.85
N SER A 109 6.16 -12.14 10.78
CA SER A 109 6.30 -11.46 12.07
C SER A 109 7.05 -10.12 12.00
N PHE A 110 7.69 -9.79 10.86
CA PHE A 110 8.41 -8.53 10.72
C PHE A 110 7.45 -7.32 10.61
N PRO A 111 6.40 -7.35 9.76
CA PRO A 111 5.29 -6.38 9.88
C PRO A 111 4.69 -6.28 11.28
N ASP A 112 4.44 -7.41 11.95
CA ASP A 112 3.85 -7.42 13.31
C ASP A 112 4.76 -6.71 14.33
N PHE A 113 6.07 -6.87 14.18
CA PHE A 113 7.07 -6.14 14.96
C PHE A 113 7.01 -4.64 14.67
N MET A 114 7.08 -4.24 13.38
CA MET A 114 7.09 -2.84 12.95
C MET A 114 5.81 -2.06 13.31
N LEU A 115 4.68 -2.77 13.41
CA LEU A 115 3.36 -2.22 13.77
C LEU A 115 3.07 -2.23 15.27
N SER A 116 4.03 -2.65 16.11
CA SER A 116 3.88 -2.68 17.56
C SER A 116 4.76 -1.63 18.23
N SER A 117 4.14 -0.59 18.77
CA SER A 117 4.86 0.51 19.44
C SER A 117 5.68 0.06 20.65
N SER A 118 5.26 -1.00 21.34
CA SER A 118 5.98 -1.59 22.46
C SER A 118 7.18 -2.44 22.06
N ARG A 119 7.20 -2.98 20.82
CA ARG A 119 8.26 -3.86 20.34
C ARG A 119 9.32 -3.11 19.54
N SER A 120 8.90 -2.35 18.53
CA SER A 120 9.82 -1.69 17.61
C SER A 120 10.28 -0.30 18.04
N VAL A 121 9.62 0.30 19.04
CA VAL A 121 9.96 1.59 19.69
C VAL A 121 10.38 2.67 18.69
N ASP A 122 11.69 2.85 18.45
CA ASP A 122 12.27 3.86 17.55
C ASP A 122 11.90 3.66 16.07
N PHE A 123 11.65 2.40 15.69
CA PHE A 123 11.27 2.00 14.33
C PHE A 123 9.76 1.87 14.13
N TYR A 124 8.96 2.16 15.17
CA TYR A 124 7.50 2.03 15.10
C TYR A 124 6.91 2.81 13.92
N CYS A 125 6.23 2.06 13.05
CA CYS A 125 5.41 2.60 11.98
C CYS A 125 4.06 3.02 12.57
N GLN A 126 3.66 4.28 12.39
CA GLN A 126 2.31 4.72 12.79
C GLN A 126 1.33 4.45 11.64
N PRO A 127 0.57 3.33 11.68
CA PRO A 127 -0.14 2.85 10.48
C PRO A 127 -1.17 3.86 9.99
N GLN A 128 -1.96 4.48 10.87
CA GLN A 128 -2.99 5.44 10.46
C GLN A 128 -2.40 6.65 9.71
N ARG A 129 -1.23 7.13 10.14
CA ARG A 129 -0.54 8.23 9.46
C ARG A 129 0.04 7.80 8.13
N ARG A 130 0.63 6.60 8.08
CA ARG A 130 1.21 6.04 6.85
C ARG A 130 0.12 5.77 5.82
N HIS A 131 -1.00 5.16 6.21
CA HIS A 131 -2.18 4.96 5.36
C HIS A 131 -2.74 6.30 4.85
N ALA A 132 -2.80 7.35 5.67
CA ALA A 132 -3.21 8.68 5.19
C ALA A 132 -2.27 9.21 4.08
N THR A 133 -0.95 9.10 4.28
CA THR A 133 0.05 9.51 3.28
C THR A 133 -0.04 8.67 2.01
N MET A 134 -0.28 7.36 2.13
CA MET A 134 -0.44 6.48 0.97
C MET A 134 -1.74 6.76 0.20
N ALA A 135 -2.85 7.04 0.89
CA ALA A 135 -4.09 7.46 0.25
C ALA A 135 -3.91 8.76 -0.52
N GLU A 136 -3.23 9.75 0.08
CA GLU A 136 -2.86 11.00 -0.58
C GLU A 136 -2.00 10.74 -1.84
N ALA A 137 -0.96 9.92 -1.73
CA ALA A 137 -0.11 9.58 -2.86
C ALA A 137 -0.88 8.89 -3.99
N CYS A 138 -1.76 7.94 -3.65
CA CYS A 138 -2.61 7.27 -4.65
C CYS A 138 -3.54 8.26 -5.37
N LEU A 139 -4.21 9.14 -4.63
CA LEU A 139 -5.09 10.16 -5.21
C LEU A 139 -4.31 11.13 -6.11
N ARG A 140 -3.09 11.50 -5.72
CA ARG A 140 -2.21 12.34 -6.55
C ARG A 140 -1.72 11.64 -7.81
N LEU A 141 -1.44 10.33 -7.76
CA LEU A 141 -1.09 9.55 -8.96
C LEU A 141 -2.25 9.50 -9.95
N ILE A 142 -3.49 9.32 -9.44
CA ILE A 142 -4.68 9.36 -10.28
C ILE A 142 -4.91 10.77 -10.86
N ASP A 143 -4.72 11.82 -10.05
CA ASP A 143 -4.86 13.20 -10.51
C ASP A 143 -3.74 13.65 -11.47
N GLY A 144 -2.56 13.02 -11.40
CA GLY A 144 -1.43 13.26 -12.29
C GLY A 144 -1.48 12.49 -13.61
N ALA A 145 -2.46 11.61 -13.80
CA ALA A 145 -2.61 10.86 -15.03
C ALA A 145 -2.80 11.79 -16.25
N PRO A 146 -2.16 11.47 -17.40
CA PRO A 146 -2.00 12.40 -18.52
C PRO A 146 -3.32 12.78 -19.21
N SER A 147 -4.35 11.95 -19.07
CA SER A 147 -5.68 12.22 -19.62
C SER A 147 -6.75 12.14 -18.54
N SER A 148 -7.83 12.92 -18.70
CA SER A 148 -9.02 12.86 -17.85
C SER A 148 -10.04 11.79 -18.28
N PHE A 149 -9.90 11.25 -19.49
CA PHE A 149 -10.66 10.11 -20.01
C PHE A 149 -9.95 9.53 -21.25
N ASN A 150 -10.32 8.32 -21.67
CA ASN A 150 -9.72 7.62 -22.81
C ASN A 150 -8.20 7.47 -22.68
N ILE A 151 -7.73 6.99 -21.53
CA ILE A 151 -6.28 6.91 -21.22
C ILE A 151 -5.54 5.97 -22.18
N CYS A 152 -6.23 4.95 -22.71
CA CYS A 152 -5.68 4.01 -23.69
C CYS A 152 -5.86 4.47 -25.14
N ALA A 153 -6.33 5.70 -25.38
CA ALA A 153 -6.58 6.26 -26.70
C ALA A 153 -7.38 5.29 -27.61
N LEU A 154 -8.44 4.71 -27.05
CA LEU A 154 -9.33 3.80 -27.75
C LEU A 154 -9.94 4.51 -28.97
N PRO A 155 -10.07 3.80 -30.10
CA PRO A 155 -10.49 4.41 -31.36
C PRO A 155 -11.95 4.85 -31.35
N SER A 156 -12.80 4.21 -30.54
CA SER A 156 -14.23 4.47 -30.47
C SER A 156 -14.82 3.95 -29.16
N SER A 157 -15.76 4.70 -28.58
CA SER A 157 -16.57 4.25 -27.44
C SER A 157 -17.75 3.36 -27.85
N TYR A 158 -17.97 3.15 -29.16
CA TYR A 158 -19.02 2.28 -29.68
C TYR A 158 -18.57 0.82 -29.85
N LEU A 159 -17.26 0.57 -29.74
CA LEU A 159 -16.71 -0.77 -29.77
C LEU A 159 -16.73 -1.37 -28.37
N LEU A 160 -17.06 -2.65 -28.28
CA LEU A 160 -16.79 -3.43 -27.08
C LEU A 160 -15.27 -3.56 -26.89
N ASP A 161 -14.82 -3.69 -25.65
CA ASP A 161 -13.41 -3.97 -25.33
C ASP A 161 -12.87 -5.16 -26.15
N SER A 162 -13.68 -6.19 -26.38
CA SER A 162 -13.30 -7.38 -27.17
C SER A 162 -13.18 -7.13 -28.67
N GLU A 163 -13.67 -5.99 -29.16
CA GLU A 163 -13.62 -5.60 -30.58
C GLU A 163 -12.49 -4.60 -30.86
N VAL A 164 -11.84 -4.06 -29.83
CA VAL A 164 -10.65 -3.22 -29.98
C VAL A 164 -9.45 -4.13 -30.16
N GLU A 165 -8.72 -3.98 -31.27
CA GLU A 165 -7.65 -4.91 -31.65
C GLU A 165 -6.53 -5.02 -30.61
N ASP A 166 -5.49 -4.22 -30.63
CA ASP A 166 -4.35 -4.22 -29.71
C ASP A 166 -4.64 -3.79 -28.25
N LEU A 167 -5.84 -4.05 -27.70
CA LEU A 167 -6.27 -3.51 -26.40
C LEU A 167 -5.30 -3.81 -25.25
N ASP A 168 -4.88 -5.07 -25.09
CA ASP A 168 -3.98 -5.46 -23.99
C ASP A 168 -2.63 -4.71 -24.06
N MET A 169 -2.12 -4.48 -25.27
CA MET A 169 -0.90 -3.70 -25.50
C MET A 169 -1.10 -2.25 -25.06
N ARG A 170 -2.19 -1.60 -25.52
CA ARG A 170 -2.53 -0.22 -25.14
C ARG A 170 -2.69 -0.05 -23.63
N VAL A 171 -3.32 -1.02 -22.96
CA VAL A 171 -3.47 -1.03 -21.51
C VAL A 171 -2.09 -1.11 -20.85
N SER A 172 -1.23 -2.03 -21.28
CA SER A 172 0.11 -2.20 -20.70
C SER A 172 1.02 -0.97 -20.86
N GLU A 173 0.87 -0.23 -21.97
CA GLU A 173 1.66 0.97 -22.26
C GLU A 173 1.12 2.22 -21.57
N SER A 174 -0.20 2.34 -21.45
CA SER A 174 -0.87 3.57 -20.98
C SER A 174 -1.17 3.55 -19.48
N ILE A 175 -1.33 2.36 -18.88
CA ILE A 175 -1.74 2.20 -17.48
C ILE A 175 -0.61 1.51 -16.71
N PRO A 176 0.35 2.28 -16.17
CA PRO A 176 1.46 1.70 -15.43
C PRO A 176 0.99 1.09 -14.10
N GLY A 177 1.68 0.06 -13.63
CA GLY A 177 1.25 -0.73 -12.45
C GLY A 177 1.11 0.05 -11.14
N ASP A 178 1.79 1.19 -11.00
CA ASP A 178 1.65 2.11 -9.88
C ASP A 178 0.31 2.85 -9.91
N LEU A 179 -0.16 3.25 -11.09
CA LEU A 179 -1.51 3.78 -11.30
C LEU A 179 -2.57 2.70 -11.05
N ILE A 180 -2.32 1.45 -11.47
CA ILE A 180 -3.22 0.32 -11.16
C ILE A 180 -3.36 0.13 -9.65
N TYR A 181 -2.23 0.10 -8.92
CA TYR A 181 -2.24 0.02 -7.46
C TYR A 181 -3.04 1.18 -6.85
N ALA A 182 -2.75 2.41 -7.27
CA ALA A 182 -3.41 3.61 -6.78
C ALA A 182 -4.93 3.54 -6.98
N CYS A 183 -5.39 3.21 -8.20
CA CYS A 183 -6.81 3.10 -8.52
C CYS A 183 -7.52 2.01 -7.70
N ARG A 184 -6.84 0.91 -7.38
CA ARG A 184 -7.42 -0.22 -6.63
C ARG A 184 -7.48 0.03 -5.12
N HIS A 185 -6.47 0.71 -4.56
CA HIS A 185 -6.23 0.69 -3.10
C HIS A 185 -6.35 2.04 -2.40
N TRP A 186 -6.55 3.16 -3.12
CA TRP A 186 -6.67 4.49 -2.49
C TRP A 186 -7.71 4.52 -1.37
N SER A 187 -8.89 3.92 -1.57
CA SER A 187 -9.96 3.93 -0.55
C SER A 187 -9.71 2.94 0.59
N ALA A 188 -9.02 1.83 0.33
CA ALA A 188 -8.58 0.93 1.39
C ALA A 188 -7.58 1.65 2.31
N HIS A 189 -6.67 2.44 1.75
CA HIS A 189 -5.80 3.31 2.54
C HIS A 189 -6.59 4.38 3.30
N LEU A 190 -7.66 4.95 2.72
CA LEU A 190 -8.54 5.86 3.46
C LEU A 190 -9.17 5.17 4.68
N ASP A 191 -9.75 3.98 4.51
CA ASP A 191 -10.44 3.26 5.60
C ASP A 191 -9.54 3.02 6.83
N HIS A 192 -8.24 2.81 6.62
CA HIS A 192 -7.25 2.61 7.67
C HIS A 192 -6.56 3.89 8.15
N SER A 193 -6.86 5.03 7.51
CA SER A 193 -6.24 6.32 7.79
C SER A 193 -6.96 7.11 8.88
N GLU A 194 -6.21 7.98 9.55
CA GLU A 194 -6.82 9.06 10.33
C GLU A 194 -7.48 10.09 9.40
N TYR A 195 -8.60 10.69 9.85
CA TYR A 195 -9.26 11.74 9.10
C TYR A 195 -8.36 12.98 8.99
N ARG A 196 -8.22 13.51 7.78
CA ARG A 196 -7.50 14.76 7.49
C ARG A 196 -8.29 15.58 6.47
N ILE A 197 -8.54 16.86 6.77
CA ILE A 197 -9.32 17.74 5.88
C ILE A 197 -8.71 17.88 4.48
N GLU A 198 -7.37 17.91 4.38
CA GLU A 198 -6.68 17.97 3.09
C GLU A 198 -6.88 16.70 2.26
N LEU A 199 -6.96 15.55 2.93
CA LEU A 199 -7.24 14.27 2.27
C LEU A 199 -8.69 14.20 1.79
N ALA A 200 -9.65 14.70 2.58
CA ALA A 200 -11.05 14.84 2.15
C ALA A 200 -11.20 15.76 0.92
N LYS A 201 -10.44 16.87 0.86
CA LYS A 201 -10.41 17.74 -0.34
C LYS A 201 -9.88 17.01 -1.58
N LEU A 202 -8.85 16.16 -1.43
CA LEU A 202 -8.33 15.34 -2.53
C LEU A 202 -9.37 14.33 -3.01
N VAL A 203 -10.12 13.69 -2.10
CA VAL A 203 -11.23 12.81 -2.45
C VAL A 203 -12.31 13.57 -3.24
N GLY A 204 -12.70 14.77 -2.78
CA GLY A 204 -13.66 15.61 -3.50
C GLY A 204 -13.20 16.00 -4.91
N ARG A 205 -11.92 16.34 -5.08
CA ARG A 205 -11.32 16.59 -6.41
C ARG A 205 -11.35 15.35 -7.29
N PHE A 206 -10.98 14.20 -6.73
CA PHE A 206 -11.02 12.93 -7.44
C PHE A 206 -12.44 12.62 -7.96
N LEU A 207 -13.45 12.72 -7.09
CA LEU A 207 -14.84 12.42 -7.45
C LEU A 207 -15.39 13.38 -8.52
N SER A 208 -15.00 14.65 -8.47
CA SER A 208 -15.48 15.66 -9.41
C SER A 208 -14.77 15.65 -10.76
N SER A 209 -13.48 15.31 -10.80
CA SER A 209 -12.62 15.53 -11.98
C SER A 209 -12.01 14.27 -12.57
N ARG A 210 -11.89 13.19 -11.79
CA ARG A 210 -11.14 11.97 -12.16
C ARG A 210 -11.95 10.68 -12.05
N LEU A 211 -13.23 10.75 -11.67
CA LEU A 211 -14.07 9.56 -11.50
C LEU A 211 -14.22 8.73 -12.78
N LEU A 212 -14.46 9.38 -13.93
CA LEU A 212 -14.62 8.69 -15.22
C LEU A 212 -13.32 7.98 -15.63
N LEU A 213 -12.18 8.67 -15.52
CA LEU A 213 -10.86 8.09 -15.72
C LEU A 213 -10.64 6.86 -14.85
N TRP A 214 -10.95 6.97 -13.56
CA TRP A 214 -10.78 5.87 -12.62
C TRP A 214 -11.65 4.67 -12.98
N MET A 215 -12.92 4.88 -13.34
CA MET A 215 -13.80 3.80 -13.79
C MET A 215 -13.25 3.12 -15.05
N GLU A 216 -12.74 3.89 -16.00
CA GLU A 216 -12.12 3.37 -17.20
C GLU A 216 -10.90 2.49 -16.87
N ILE A 217 -9.97 2.98 -16.04
CA ILE A 217 -8.79 2.22 -15.60
C ILE A 217 -9.20 0.92 -14.90
N ILE A 218 -10.14 1.01 -13.97
CA ILE A 218 -10.63 -0.15 -13.22
C ILE A 218 -11.34 -1.15 -14.15
N ASN A 219 -12.06 -0.69 -15.16
CA ASN A 219 -12.70 -1.56 -16.16
C ASN A 219 -11.66 -2.23 -17.06
N LEU A 220 -10.76 -1.45 -17.67
CA LEU A 220 -9.76 -1.96 -18.61
C LEU A 220 -8.77 -2.93 -17.95
N THR A 221 -8.46 -2.71 -16.68
CA THR A 221 -7.63 -3.63 -15.88
C THR A 221 -8.42 -4.79 -15.25
N LYS A 222 -9.72 -4.93 -15.58
CA LYS A 222 -10.59 -6.04 -15.16
C LYS A 222 -10.87 -6.12 -13.65
N HIS A 223 -10.89 -4.96 -12.98
CA HIS A 223 -11.19 -4.81 -11.54
C HIS A 223 -12.57 -4.22 -11.23
N MET A 224 -13.43 -3.97 -12.22
CA MET A 224 -14.72 -3.26 -12.04
C MET A 224 -15.68 -3.91 -11.05
N ARG A 225 -15.58 -5.22 -10.82
CA ARG A 225 -16.32 -5.91 -9.75
C ARG A 225 -16.09 -5.32 -8.35
N HIS A 226 -14.98 -4.61 -8.13
CA HIS A 226 -14.64 -3.96 -6.86
C HIS A 226 -15.03 -2.47 -6.84
N GLY A 227 -15.43 -1.87 -7.98
CA GLY A 227 -15.61 -0.43 -8.12
C GLY A 227 -16.62 0.15 -7.11
N THR A 228 -17.79 -0.46 -6.98
CA THR A 228 -18.81 -0.01 -6.01
C THR A 228 -18.30 -0.04 -4.58
N SER A 229 -17.61 -1.12 -4.17
CA SER A 229 -17.04 -1.23 -2.83
C SER A 229 -15.98 -0.17 -2.57
N ILE A 230 -15.12 0.13 -3.55
CA ILE A 230 -14.06 1.16 -3.42
C ILE A 230 -14.69 2.52 -3.13
N ILE A 231 -15.75 2.90 -3.86
CA ILE A 231 -16.44 4.19 -3.67
C ILE A 231 -17.20 4.22 -2.34
N GLN A 232 -17.90 3.15 -1.96
CA GLN A 232 -18.60 3.06 -0.68
C GLN A 232 -17.66 3.18 0.52
N THR A 233 -16.46 2.60 0.44
CA THR A 233 -15.43 2.77 1.48
C THR A 233 -15.04 4.24 1.65
N ALA A 234 -14.84 4.97 0.55
CA ALA A 234 -14.52 6.38 0.59
C ALA A 234 -15.69 7.24 1.11
N GLU A 235 -16.92 6.94 0.67
CA GLU A 235 -18.14 7.60 1.17
C GLU A 235 -18.29 7.43 2.69
N LYS A 236 -18.14 6.21 3.19
CA LYS A 236 -18.18 5.92 4.64
C LYS A 236 -17.12 6.70 5.39
N TRP A 237 -15.88 6.71 4.89
CA TRP A 237 -14.78 7.45 5.52
C TRP A 237 -15.06 8.96 5.58
N CYS A 238 -15.63 9.54 4.52
CA CYS A 238 -16.09 10.93 4.52
C CYS A 238 -17.25 11.16 5.50
N GLY A 239 -18.22 10.26 5.60
CA GLY A 239 -19.36 10.38 6.50
C GLY A 239 -19.00 10.34 8.00
N VAL A 240 -17.86 9.73 8.37
CA VAL A 240 -17.37 9.73 9.76
C VAL A 240 -17.01 11.16 10.22
N SER A 241 -16.62 12.07 9.32
CA SER A 241 -16.28 13.45 9.69
C SER A 241 -17.48 14.29 10.13
N ASP A 242 -18.67 14.01 9.59
CA ASP A 242 -19.91 14.71 9.96
C ASP A 242 -20.41 14.33 11.36
N SER A 243 -19.87 13.24 11.93
CA SER A 243 -20.20 12.74 13.27
C SER A 243 -19.22 13.15 14.36
N LEU A 244 -18.10 13.80 14.01
CA LEU A 244 -17.17 14.36 14.99
C LEU A 244 -17.72 15.67 15.55
N PRO A 245 -17.90 15.83 16.87
CA PRO A 245 -18.35 17.08 17.44
C PRO A 245 -17.39 18.20 17.06
N ILE A 246 -17.94 19.33 16.62
CA ILE A 246 -17.23 20.57 16.23
C ILE A 246 -16.31 21.13 17.35
N SER A 247 -16.23 20.52 18.53
CA SER A 247 -15.55 21.08 19.70
C SER A 247 -14.05 20.77 19.86
N LEU A 248 -13.34 20.31 18.83
CA LEU A 248 -11.87 20.12 18.91
C LEU A 248 -11.08 20.87 17.83
N ALA A 249 -11.70 21.87 17.20
CA ALA A 249 -10.99 22.81 16.34
C ALA A 249 -11.01 24.23 16.94
N PHE A 250 -10.54 24.38 18.19
CA PHE A 250 -9.93 25.61 18.73
C PHE A 250 -9.01 25.26 19.91
#